data_AF-A0A352UK83-F1
#
_entry.id   AF-A0A352UK83-F1
#
_cell.length_a   1.000
_cell.length_b   1.000
_cell.length_c   1.000
_cell.angle_alpha   90.00
_cell.angle_beta   90.00
_cell.angle_gamma   90.00
#
_symmetry.space_group_name_H-M   'P 1'
#
loop_
_entity.id
_entity.type
_entity.pdbx_description
1 polymer ?
#
loop_
_entity_poly.entity_id
_entity_poly.type
_entity_poly.pdbx_seq_one_letter_code
_entity_poly.pdbx_strand_id
1 'polypeptide(L)'
;FRGQLPSYFNMEDFKDLLGAEKHRGFLNYFYGVEVESSLLQAVTAEIEKRFYASGRRYHVDHSDESHFRIYRTTMTELLESYREERSLTEIDSFTLTEQKEFTYWLFKVRLKVSDKAKIASDTRKGLAFLQERS
;
A
#
# COMPACT_ATOMS: atom_id res chain seq x y z
N PHE A 1 4.28 -28.67 -11.85
CA PHE A 1 4.84 -27.30 -11.91
C PHE A 1 6.29 -27.35 -11.47
N ARG A 2 7.26 -26.91 -12.28
CA ARG A 2 8.71 -27.01 -12.00
C ARG A 2 9.35 -25.75 -11.39
N GLY A 3 8.56 -24.77 -10.95
CA GLY A 3 9.03 -23.64 -10.14
C GLY A 3 10.08 -22.72 -10.79
N GLN A 4 10.41 -22.90 -12.07
CA GLN A 4 11.35 -22.08 -12.82
C GLN A 4 10.57 -21.27 -13.86
N LEU A 5 10.65 -19.93 -13.74
CA LEU A 5 10.14 -19.02 -14.76
C LEU A 5 11.13 -18.99 -15.93
N PRO A 6 10.66 -19.12 -17.19
CA PRO A 6 11.49 -18.99 -18.39
C PRO A 6 12.28 -17.67 -18.44
N SER A 7 13.48 -17.70 -19.02
CA SER A 7 14.43 -16.58 -19.06
C SER A 7 14.02 -15.37 -19.91
N TYR A 8 12.90 -15.47 -20.63
CA TYR A 8 12.22 -14.33 -21.24
C TYR A 8 10.73 -14.49 -20.93
N PHE A 9 10.25 -13.77 -19.92
CA PHE A 9 8.87 -13.85 -19.46
C PHE A 9 8.18 -12.52 -19.79
N ASN A 10 7.46 -12.47 -20.91
CA ASN A 10 6.71 -11.28 -21.30
C ASN A 10 5.38 -11.23 -20.53
N MET A 11 4.92 -10.04 -20.18
CA MET A 11 3.61 -9.82 -19.54
C MET A 11 2.44 -10.28 -20.41
N GLU A 12 2.62 -10.29 -21.74
CA GLU A 12 1.63 -10.83 -22.68
C GLU A 12 1.51 -12.35 -22.57
N ASP A 13 2.65 -13.06 -22.52
CA ASP A 13 2.66 -14.52 -22.31
C ASP A 13 2.07 -14.89 -20.95
N PHE A 14 2.33 -14.07 -19.92
CA PHE A 14 1.76 -14.24 -18.59
C PHE A 14 0.24 -14.08 -18.57
N LYS A 15 -0.30 -13.12 -19.32
CA LYS A 15 -1.74 -12.91 -19.47
C LYS A 15 -2.41 -14.11 -20.13
N ASP A 16 -1.82 -14.65 -21.19
CA ASP A 16 -2.38 -15.78 -21.92
C ASP A 16 -2.34 -17.08 -21.08
N LEU A 17 -1.30 -17.24 -20.24
CA LEU A 17 -1.19 -18.35 -19.28
C LEU A 17 -2.21 -18.30 -18.13
N LEU A 18 -2.52 -17.11 -17.61
CA LEU A 18 -3.45 -16.93 -16.47
C LEU A 18 -4.91 -16.82 -16.88
N GLY A 19 -5.16 -16.34 -18.09
CA GLY A 19 -6.47 -15.90 -18.55
C GLY A 19 -6.83 -14.50 -18.07
N ALA A 20 -7.72 -13.82 -18.82
CA ALA A 20 -8.02 -12.41 -18.65
C ALA A 20 -8.50 -12.01 -17.24
N GLU A 21 -9.31 -12.85 -16.57
CA GLU A 21 -9.83 -12.53 -15.25
C GLU A 21 -8.75 -12.56 -14.15
N LYS A 22 -7.95 -13.63 -14.11
CA LYS A 22 -6.87 -13.77 -13.12
C LYS A 22 -5.79 -12.73 -13.34
N HIS A 23 -5.47 -12.42 -14.60
CA HIS A 23 -4.55 -11.35 -14.96
C HIS A 23 -5.07 -9.97 -14.47
N ARG A 24 -6.35 -9.66 -14.68
CA ARG A 24 -6.95 -8.42 -14.15
C ARG A 24 -6.90 -8.37 -12.63
N GLY A 25 -7.20 -9.47 -11.94
CA GLY A 25 -7.09 -9.56 -10.49
C GLY A 25 -5.66 -9.33 -10.00
N PHE A 26 -4.68 -9.95 -10.65
CA PHE A 26 -3.26 -9.75 -10.35
C PHE A 26 -2.84 -8.29 -10.54
N LEU A 27 -3.21 -7.67 -11.66
CA LEU A 27 -2.90 -6.25 -11.91
C LEU A 27 -3.55 -5.35 -10.87
N ASN A 28 -4.82 -5.58 -10.52
CA ASN A 28 -5.49 -4.81 -9.47
C ASN A 28 -4.76 -4.90 -8.13
N TYR A 29 -4.32 -6.10 -7.76
CA TYR A 29 -3.53 -6.31 -6.55
C TYR A 29 -2.17 -5.59 -6.63
N PHE A 30 -1.43 -5.81 -7.71
CA PHE A 30 -0.11 -5.21 -7.92
C PHE A 30 -0.18 -3.68 -7.89
N TYR A 31 -1.06 -3.08 -8.70
CA TYR A 31 -1.25 -1.62 -8.71
C TYR A 31 -1.75 -1.09 -7.37
N GLY A 32 -2.67 -1.81 -6.71
CA GLY A 32 -3.16 -1.42 -5.40
C GLY A 32 -2.03 -1.35 -4.36
N VAL A 33 -1.18 -2.38 -4.30
CA VAL A 33 -0.04 -2.42 -3.36
C VAL A 33 0.99 -1.32 -3.68
N GLU A 34 1.41 -1.19 -4.94
CA GLU A 34 2.46 -0.23 -5.32
C GLU A 34 2.00 1.22 -5.12
N VAL A 35 0.77 1.55 -5.51
CA VAL A 35 0.20 2.89 -5.33
C VAL A 35 0.04 3.23 -3.85
N GLU A 36 -0.48 2.30 -3.03
CA GLU A 36 -0.73 2.57 -1.62
C GLU A 36 0.57 2.70 -0.83
N SER A 37 1.55 1.84 -1.10
CA SER A 37 2.89 1.93 -0.51
C SER A 37 3.56 3.28 -0.85
N SER A 38 3.48 3.69 -2.12
CA SER A 38 4.06 4.96 -2.57
C SER A 38 3.35 6.17 -1.97
N LEU A 39 2.02 6.10 -1.81
CA LEU A 39 1.24 7.15 -1.15
C LEU A 39 1.64 7.29 0.33
N LEU A 40 1.74 6.18 1.06
CA LEU A 40 2.18 6.18 2.46
C LEU A 40 3.57 6.79 2.59
N GLN A 41 4.52 6.39 1.74
CA GLN A 41 5.86 6.96 1.73
C GLN A 41 5.87 8.47 1.42
N ALA A 42 5.07 8.91 0.45
CA ALA A 42 4.96 10.33 0.09
C ALA A 42 4.45 11.17 1.26
N VAL A 43 3.40 10.71 1.95
CA VAL A 43 2.82 11.41 3.10
C VAL A 43 3.79 11.41 4.29
N THR A 44 4.47 10.30 4.57
CA THR A 44 5.50 10.21 5.61
C THR A 44 6.65 11.18 5.34
N ALA A 45 7.15 11.23 4.10
CA ALA A 45 8.23 12.15 3.71
C ALA A 45 7.82 13.63 3.85
N GLU A 46 6.56 13.98 3.54
CA GLU A 46 6.03 15.33 3.78
C GLU A 46 5.99 15.69 5.28
N ILE A 47 5.59 14.73 6.12
CA ILE A 47 5.55 14.89 7.58
C ILE A 47 6.97 15.11 8.11
N GLU A 48 7.90 14.21 7.78
CA GLU A 48 9.30 14.29 8.17
C GLU A 48 9.93 15.63 7.75
N LYS A 49 9.72 16.05 6.49
CA LYS A 49 10.24 17.34 5.99
C LYS A 49 9.73 18.53 6.79
N ARG A 50 8.44 18.55 7.18
CA ARG A 50 7.89 19.59 8.05
C ARG A 50 8.51 19.56 9.44
N PHE A 51 8.71 18.37 10.01
CA PHE A 51 9.33 18.21 11.32
C PHE A 51 10.78 18.68 11.32
N TYR A 52 11.59 18.27 10.34
CA TYR A 52 12.98 18.74 10.19
C TYR A 52 13.07 20.25 10.07
N ALA A 53 12.18 20.88 9.30
CA ALA A 53 12.11 22.34 9.17
C ALA A 53 11.74 23.05 10.49
N SER A 54 11.03 22.37 11.41
CA SER A 54 10.59 22.93 12.69
C SER A 54 11.61 22.82 13.83
N GLY A 55 12.78 22.22 13.60
CA GLY A 55 13.87 22.11 14.60
C GLY A 55 13.58 21.15 15.78
N ARG A 56 12.44 20.46 15.79
CA ARG A 56 12.08 19.48 16.81
C ARG A 56 12.83 18.17 16.56
N ARG A 57 13.97 17.97 17.25
CA ARG A 57 14.72 16.71 17.25
C ARG A 57 14.12 15.74 18.25
N TYR A 58 13.14 14.92 17.83
CA TYR A 58 12.83 13.68 18.53
C TYR A 58 12.32 12.63 17.54
N HIS A 59 12.74 11.39 17.79
CA HIS A 59 12.41 10.18 17.05
C HIS A 59 10.96 9.78 17.36
N VAL A 60 9.99 10.57 16.92
CA VAL A 60 8.57 10.22 17.02
C VAL A 60 8.25 9.31 15.84
N ASP A 61 7.73 8.12 16.10
CA ASP A 61 7.19 7.28 15.03
C ASP A 61 6.05 8.04 14.33
N HIS A 62 6.28 8.42 13.07
CA HIS A 62 5.32 9.18 12.25
C HIS A 62 4.36 8.26 11.49
N SER A 63 4.44 6.94 11.71
CA SER A 63 3.55 5.97 11.11
C SER A 63 2.09 6.29 11.42
N ASP A 64 1.75 6.59 12.67
CA ASP A 64 0.37 6.92 13.04
C ASP A 64 -0.16 8.21 12.39
N GLU A 65 0.68 9.24 12.25
CA GLU A 65 0.27 10.51 11.62
C GLU A 65 0.01 10.33 10.12
N SER A 66 0.80 9.51 9.41
CA SER A 66 0.57 9.25 7.98
C SER A 66 -0.71 8.46 7.75
N HIS A 67 -0.96 7.42 8.57
CA HIS A 67 -2.20 6.63 8.52
C HIS A 67 -3.42 7.49 8.85
N PHE A 68 -3.33 8.32 9.89
CA PHE A 68 -4.43 9.20 10.26
C PHE A 68 -4.78 10.21 9.15
N ARG A 69 -3.80 10.78 8.45
CA ARG A 69 -4.07 11.70 7.32
C ARG A 69 -4.76 11.04 6.13
N ILE A 70 -4.40 9.80 5.82
CA ILE A 70 -4.94 9.08 4.66
C ILE A 70 -6.31 8.51 5.01
N TYR A 71 -6.39 7.71 6.08
CA TYR A 71 -7.56 6.90 6.42
C TYR A 71 -8.47 7.49 7.48
N ARG A 72 -8.04 8.56 8.18
CA ARG A 72 -8.73 9.15 9.36
C ARG A 72 -8.78 8.22 10.58
N THR A 73 -7.83 7.29 10.66
CA THR A 73 -7.72 6.22 11.66
C THR A 73 -6.23 5.91 11.90
N THR A 74 -5.87 5.47 13.10
CA THR A 74 -4.48 5.12 13.46
C THR A 74 -4.02 3.81 12.82
N MET A 75 -2.70 3.56 12.79
CA MET A 75 -2.16 2.29 12.27
C MET A 75 -2.66 1.09 13.10
N THR A 76 -2.71 1.26 14.42
CA THR A 76 -3.16 0.22 15.36
C THR A 76 -4.60 -0.20 15.09
N GLU A 77 -5.53 0.76 15.00
CA GLU A 77 -6.95 0.48 14.72
C GLU A 77 -7.16 -0.16 13.33
N LEU A 78 -6.34 0.23 12.34
CA LEU A 78 -6.37 -0.37 11.00
C LEU A 78 -5.89 -1.82 11.02
N LEU A 79 -4.82 -2.13 11.78
CA LEU A 79 -4.32 -3.48 11.95
C LEU A 79 -5.30 -4.37 12.70
N GLU A 80 -5.93 -3.86 13.76
CA GLU A 80 -7.01 -4.55 14.48
C GLU A 80 -8.16 -4.89 13.53
N SER A 81 -8.66 -3.90 12.78
CA SER A 81 -9.72 -4.10 11.78
C SER A 81 -9.34 -5.13 10.71
N TYR A 82 -8.08 -5.12 10.26
CA TYR A 82 -7.57 -6.08 9.28
C TYR A 82 -7.54 -7.52 9.84
N ARG A 83 -7.11 -7.68 11.09
CA ARG A 83 -7.06 -8.99 11.77
C ARG A 83 -8.45 -9.52 12.03
N GLU A 84 -9.38 -8.67 12.46
CA GLU A 84 -10.79 -9.02 12.66
C GLU A 84 -11.45 -9.51 11.36
N GLU A 85 -11.28 -8.78 10.25
CA GLU A 85 -11.85 -9.16 8.95
C GLU A 85 -11.31 -10.52 8.45
N ARG A 86 -10.05 -10.83 8.79
CA ARG A 86 -9.37 -12.06 8.35
C ARG A 86 -9.43 -13.21 9.36
N SER A 87 -10.03 -12.98 10.54
CA SER A 87 -10.03 -13.94 11.67
C SER A 87 -8.62 -14.44 12.02
N LEU A 88 -7.61 -13.56 11.95
CA LEU A 88 -6.23 -13.90 12.27
C LEU A 88 -6.00 -13.77 13.78
N THR A 89 -5.26 -14.71 14.37
CA THR A 89 -4.75 -14.57 15.73
C THR A 89 -3.68 -13.49 15.81
N GLU A 90 -3.53 -12.88 16.99
CA GLU A 90 -2.44 -11.96 17.30
C GLU A 90 -1.10 -12.71 17.30
N ILE A 91 -0.51 -12.90 16.12
CA ILE A 91 0.84 -13.42 15.97
C ILE A 91 1.77 -12.20 15.77
N ASP A 92 2.90 -12.21 16.47
CA ASP A 92 3.85 -11.10 16.57
C ASP A 92 4.76 -10.94 15.35
N SER A 93 4.58 -11.76 14.30
CA SER A 93 5.37 -11.73 13.08
C SER A 93 4.52 -11.37 11.87
N PHE A 94 5.01 -10.43 11.07
CA PHE A 94 4.44 -10.05 9.77
C PHE A 94 5.37 -10.52 8.67
N THR A 95 4.96 -11.52 7.90
CA THR A 95 5.68 -11.90 6.69
C THR A 95 5.59 -10.81 5.63
N LEU A 96 6.53 -10.79 4.68
CA LEU A 96 6.48 -9.86 3.54
C LEU A 96 5.17 -10.01 2.74
N THR A 97 4.63 -11.23 2.65
CA THR A 97 3.35 -11.49 2.00
C THR A 97 2.21 -10.84 2.76
N GLU A 98 2.12 -11.04 4.08
CA GLU A 98 1.11 -10.39 4.93
C GLU A 98 1.23 -8.86 4.88
N GLN A 99 2.45 -8.33 4.77
CA GLN A 99 2.70 -6.90 4.56
C GLN A 99 2.03 -6.38 3.29
N LYS A 100 2.21 -7.08 2.18
CA LYS A 100 1.58 -6.70 0.91
C LYS A 100 0.06 -6.88 0.95
N GLU A 101 -0.42 -7.94 1.60
CA GLU A 101 -1.87 -8.17 1.74
C GLU A 101 -2.55 -7.09 2.60
N PHE A 102 -1.92 -6.67 3.69
CA PHE A 102 -2.37 -5.56 4.51
C PHE A 102 -2.34 -4.25 3.73
N THR A 103 -1.27 -3.99 2.97
CA THR A 103 -1.16 -2.80 2.11
C THR A 103 -2.27 -2.76 1.06
N TYR A 104 -2.58 -3.90 0.44
CA TYR A 104 -3.71 -3.99 -0.49
C TYR A 104 -5.06 -3.81 0.22
N TRP A 105 -5.20 -4.29 1.46
CA TRP A 105 -6.38 -4.05 2.26
C TRP A 105 -6.56 -2.56 2.57
N LEU A 106 -5.48 -1.85 2.92
CA LEU A 106 -5.49 -0.40 3.11
C LEU A 106 -5.94 0.35 1.85
N PHE A 107 -5.48 -0.07 0.67
CA PHE A 107 -5.98 0.45 -0.61
C PHE A 107 -7.50 0.33 -0.71
N LYS A 108 -8.06 -0.84 -0.38
CA LYS A 108 -9.53 -1.03 -0.37
C LYS A 108 -10.21 -0.13 0.67
N VAL A 109 -9.62 0.05 1.85
CA VAL A 109 -10.15 0.94 2.89
C VAL A 109 -10.19 2.38 2.39
N ARG A 110 -9.10 2.90 1.81
CA ARG A 110 -9.04 4.25 1.24
C ARG A 110 -10.16 4.49 0.24
N LEU A 111 -10.42 3.53 -0.65
CA LEU A 111 -11.51 3.63 -1.63
C LEU A 111 -12.90 3.68 -0.99
N LYS A 112 -13.09 3.10 0.20
CA LYS A 112 -14.37 3.11 0.93
C LYS A 112 -14.57 4.41 1.73
N VAL A 113 -13.50 4.92 2.37
CA VAL A 113 -13.59 6.03 3.33
C VAL A 113 -13.36 7.42 2.71
N SER A 114 -12.85 7.48 1.47
CA SER A 114 -12.55 8.73 0.78
C SER A 114 -13.56 9.03 -0.32
N ASP A 115 -13.82 10.32 -0.54
CA ASP A 115 -14.57 10.76 -1.72
C ASP A 115 -13.74 10.61 -3.01
N LYS A 116 -14.42 10.72 -4.17
CA LYS A 116 -13.79 10.54 -5.49
C LYS A 116 -12.65 11.54 -5.75
N ALA A 117 -12.76 12.76 -5.25
CA ALA A 117 -11.74 13.79 -5.46
C ALA A 117 -10.49 13.47 -4.64
N LYS A 118 -10.66 13.07 -3.37
CA LYS A 118 -9.56 12.62 -2.51
C LYS A 118 -8.89 11.36 -3.08
N ILE A 119 -9.65 10.35 -3.51
CA ILE A 119 -9.09 9.15 -4.15
C ILE A 119 -8.21 9.52 -5.36
N ALA A 120 -8.68 10.41 -6.22
CA ALA A 120 -7.92 10.84 -7.41
C ALA A 120 -6.66 11.63 -7.01
N SER A 121 -6.76 12.53 -6.04
CA SER A 121 -5.64 13.31 -5.53
C SER A 121 -4.55 12.42 -4.91
N ASP A 122 -4.95 11.52 -4.02
CA ASP A 122 -4.04 10.62 -3.32
C ASP A 122 -3.38 9.64 -4.30
N THR A 123 -4.14 9.10 -5.25
CA THR A 123 -3.59 8.23 -6.29
C THR A 123 -2.57 8.97 -7.15
N ARG A 124 -2.83 10.23 -7.52
CA ARG A 124 -1.87 11.06 -8.25
C ARG A 124 -0.60 11.31 -7.44
N LYS A 125 -0.73 11.58 -6.14
CA LYS A 125 0.41 11.76 -5.22
C LYS A 125 1.27 10.49 -5.15
N GLY A 126 0.66 9.33 -4.94
CA GLY A 126 1.37 8.05 -4.89
C GLY A 126 2.10 7.74 -6.20
N LEU A 127 1.45 7.95 -7.34
CA LEU A 127 2.07 7.74 -8.65
C LEU A 127 3.23 8.71 -8.94
N ALA A 128 3.08 9.99 -8.60
CA ALA A 128 4.15 10.97 -8.77
C ALA A 128 5.38 10.59 -7.93
N PHE A 129 5.16 10.21 -6.67
CA PHE A 129 6.25 9.77 -5.79
C PHE A 129 6.94 8.49 -6.28
N LEU A 130 6.19 7.54 -6.83
CA LEU A 130 6.73 6.32 -7.43
C LEU A 130 7.63 6.65 -8.63
N GLN A 131 7.19 7.55 -9.51
CA GLN A 131 7.94 7.97 -10.71
C GLN A 131 9.24 8.71 -10.37
N GLU A 132 9.27 9.49 -9.29
CA GLU A 132 10.49 10.18 -8.85
C GLU A 132 11.58 9.23 -8.35
N ARG A 133 11.23 7.97 -8.06
CA ARG A 133 12.12 6.96 -7.45
C ARG A 133 12.34 5.69 -8.27
N SER A 134 11.69 5.56 -9.43
CA SER A 134 11.84 4.46 -10.40
C SER A 134 12.92 4.76 -11.44
#